data_AF-A0A9J6FSC6-F1
#
_entry.id   AF-A0A9J6FSC6-F1
#
_cell.length_a   1.000
_cell.length_b   1.000
_cell.length_c   1.000
_cell.angle_alpha   90.00
_cell.angle_beta   90.00
_cell.angle_gamma   90.00
#
_symmetry.space_group_name_H-M   'P 1'
#
loop_
_entity.id
_entity.type
_entity.pdbx_description
1 polymer ?
#
loop_
_entity_poly.entity_id
_entity_poly.type
_entity_poly.pdbx_seq_one_letter_code
_entity_poly.pdbx_strand_id
1 'polypeptide(L)'
;MGGKNEANALAKYQQLTKELHHDVEFHQAGLLISQEYVFLGATPDLLVKCSCCGEGTVEVKCPWTVRDGQLCDLLREKSSCVSECEGSLRLKKSHRYYYPDPGATVCVEKGVLRLLLWTCTEIHVERVKADKEFLLPLLQAAEGFFKKVLLPELVCRWFTTEKKPASCSKPAEHIRSC
;
A
#
# COMPACT_ATOMS: atom_id res chain seq x y z
N MET A 1 11.13 14.05 9.82
CA MET A 1 10.18 14.04 10.96
C MET A 1 9.22 12.84 10.89
N GLY A 2 8.67 12.45 9.73
CA GLY A 2 7.82 11.26 9.60
C GLY A 2 8.45 9.94 10.09
N GLY A 3 9.65 9.59 9.62
CA GLY A 3 10.29 8.30 9.97
C GLY A 3 10.68 8.10 11.44
N LYS A 4 10.86 9.19 12.22
CA LYS A 4 11.11 9.06 13.68
C LYS A 4 9.85 8.66 14.43
N ASN A 5 8.70 9.18 14.03
CA ASN A 5 7.42 8.85 14.67
C ASN A 5 6.96 7.44 14.29
N GLU A 6 7.23 7.03 13.05
CA GLU A 6 6.99 5.66 12.58
C GLU A 6 7.77 4.63 13.40
N ALA A 7 9.08 4.83 13.58
CA ALA A 7 9.91 3.94 14.40
C ALA A 7 9.40 3.84 15.85
N ASN A 8 8.97 4.95 16.45
CA ASN A 8 8.39 4.95 17.79
C ASN A 8 7.05 4.20 17.86
N ALA A 9 6.19 4.39 16.85
CA ALA A 9 4.92 3.69 16.74
C ALA A 9 5.13 2.17 16.62
N LEU A 10 6.06 1.73 15.77
CA LEU A 10 6.41 0.33 15.60
C LEU A 10 6.99 -0.26 16.88
N ALA A 11 7.90 0.44 17.54
CA ALA A 11 8.48 -0.01 18.81
C ALA A 11 7.39 -0.20 19.88
N LYS A 12 6.47 0.76 20.01
CA LYS A 12 5.35 0.67 20.95
C LYS A 12 4.41 -0.48 20.61
N TYR A 13 4.07 -0.64 19.33
CA TYR A 13 3.25 -1.74 18.85
C TYR A 13 3.89 -3.11 19.11
N GLN A 14 5.18 -3.26 18.84
CA GLN A 14 5.91 -4.50 19.11
C GLN A 14 5.89 -4.86 20.59
N GLN A 15 6.06 -3.87 21.49
CA GLN A 15 5.95 -4.09 22.93
C GLN A 15 4.56 -4.63 23.30
N LEU A 16 3.49 -3.91 22.92
CA LEU A 16 2.11 -4.32 23.22
C LEU A 16 1.77 -5.69 22.64
N THR A 17 2.25 -5.97 21.44
CA THR A 17 1.97 -7.23 20.75
C THR A 17 2.68 -8.41 21.43
N LYS A 18 3.90 -8.23 21.94
CA LYS A 18 4.63 -9.25 22.72
C LYS A 18 3.94 -9.59 24.05
N GLU A 19 3.24 -8.63 24.65
CA GLU A 19 2.47 -8.85 25.88
C GLU A 19 1.17 -9.64 25.61
N LEU A 20 0.58 -9.48 24.41
CA LEU A 20 -0.72 -10.08 24.03
C LEU A 20 -0.61 -11.39 23.25
N HIS A 21 0.55 -11.68 22.64
CA HIS A 21 0.73 -12.81 21.73
C HIS A 21 1.98 -13.63 22.08
N HIS A 22 1.84 -14.96 22.03
CA HIS A 22 2.95 -15.90 22.15
C HIS A 22 3.62 -16.13 20.79
N ASP A 23 4.91 -16.44 20.80
CA ASP A 23 5.72 -16.75 19.62
C ASP A 23 5.58 -15.72 18.49
N VAL A 24 5.52 -14.43 18.87
CA VAL A 24 5.40 -13.35 17.90
C VAL A 24 6.76 -12.99 17.31
N GLU A 25 6.80 -13.00 15.99
CA GLU A 25 7.92 -12.56 15.18
C GLU A 25 7.57 -11.26 14.46
N PHE A 26 8.57 -10.40 14.31
CA PHE A 26 8.47 -9.17 13.55
C PHE A 26 9.61 -9.12 12.54
N HIS A 27 9.28 -8.81 11.29
CA HIS A 27 10.25 -8.72 10.21
C HIS A 27 10.08 -7.37 9.50
N GLN A 28 11.19 -6.71 9.20
CA GLN A 28 11.16 -5.54 8.34
C GLN A 28 10.75 -6.00 6.93
N ALA A 29 9.79 -5.32 6.31
CA ALA A 29 9.38 -5.70 4.97
C ALA A 29 10.32 -5.12 3.90
N GLY A 30 10.58 -5.91 2.88
CA GLY A 30 11.00 -5.41 1.57
C GLY A 30 9.78 -5.28 0.65
N LEU A 31 10.00 -5.35 -0.65
CA LEU A 31 8.91 -5.47 -1.60
C LEU A 31 8.31 -6.89 -1.52
N LEU A 32 7.05 -6.96 -1.11
CA LEU A 32 6.22 -8.16 -1.18
C LEU A 32 5.47 -8.14 -2.50
N ILE A 33 5.42 -9.27 -3.22
CA ILE A 33 4.65 -9.42 -4.45
C ILE A 33 3.52 -10.40 -4.17
N SER A 34 2.30 -10.05 -4.57
CA SER A 34 1.16 -10.96 -4.41
C SER A 34 1.32 -12.17 -5.33
N GLN A 35 1.12 -13.37 -4.78
CA GLN A 35 1.16 -14.61 -5.57
C GLN A 35 -0.08 -14.76 -6.47
N GLU A 36 -1.21 -14.19 -6.05
CA GLU A 36 -2.46 -14.20 -6.83
C GLU A 36 -2.47 -13.08 -7.88
N TYR A 37 -1.99 -11.88 -7.49
CA TYR A 37 -1.95 -10.70 -8.34
C TYR A 37 -0.51 -10.26 -8.57
N VAL A 38 0.23 -10.99 -9.41
CA VAL A 38 1.70 -10.81 -9.63
C VAL A 38 2.12 -9.41 -10.09
N PHE A 39 1.17 -8.59 -10.54
CA PHE A 39 1.38 -7.19 -10.92
C PHE A 39 1.25 -6.21 -9.74
N LEU A 40 0.93 -6.71 -8.54
CA LEU A 40 0.85 -5.93 -7.32
C LEU A 40 1.97 -6.32 -6.36
N GLY A 41 2.58 -5.28 -5.80
CA GLY A 41 3.45 -5.43 -4.67
C GLY A 41 3.27 -4.28 -3.68
N ALA A 42 3.70 -4.52 -2.45
CA ALA A 42 3.64 -3.57 -1.35
C ALA A 42 4.90 -3.66 -0.48
N THR A 43 5.24 -2.57 0.17
CA THR A 43 6.31 -2.52 1.18
C THR A 43 5.68 -2.04 2.48
N PRO A 44 5.01 -2.94 3.23
CA PRO A 44 4.40 -2.56 4.51
C PRO A 44 5.48 -2.17 5.53
N ASP A 45 5.12 -1.33 6.50
CA ASP A 45 6.09 -0.87 7.50
C ASP A 45 6.65 -2.01 8.37
N LEU A 46 5.84 -3.04 8.64
CA LEU A 46 6.27 -4.23 9.38
C LEU A 46 5.46 -5.48 8.99
N LEU A 47 6.13 -6.63 8.94
CA LEU A 47 5.49 -7.94 8.92
C LEU A 47 5.40 -8.48 10.34
N VAL A 48 4.25 -9.04 10.70
CA VAL A 48 4.04 -9.68 11.99
C VAL A 48 3.48 -11.08 11.80
N LYS A 49 4.03 -12.05 12.52
CA LYS A 49 3.59 -13.43 12.49
C LYS A 49 3.52 -13.97 13.91
N CYS A 50 2.44 -14.67 14.24
CA CYS A 50 2.36 -15.44 15.47
C CYS A 50 1.48 -16.67 15.27
N SER A 51 1.64 -17.69 16.12
CA SER A 51 0.89 -18.95 16.03
C SER A 51 -0.62 -18.76 16.17
N CYS A 52 -1.07 -17.82 17.00
CA CYS A 52 -2.49 -17.59 17.26
C CYS A 52 -3.23 -16.77 16.18
N CYS A 53 -2.57 -15.81 15.52
CA CYS A 53 -3.21 -14.97 14.49
C CYS A 53 -2.78 -15.32 13.06
N GLY A 54 -1.66 -16.02 12.87
CA GLY A 54 -0.98 -16.17 11.59
C GLY A 54 -0.20 -14.92 11.20
N GLU A 55 0.03 -14.77 9.90
CA GLU A 55 0.75 -13.66 9.30
C GLU A 55 -0.16 -12.47 9.01
N GLY A 56 0.40 -11.27 9.11
CA GLY A 56 -0.20 -10.07 8.56
C GLY A 56 0.80 -8.93 8.44
N THR A 57 0.35 -7.86 7.82
CA THR A 57 1.11 -6.64 7.62
C THR A 57 0.72 -5.58 8.65
N VAL A 58 1.59 -4.60 8.83
CA VAL A 58 1.39 -3.43 9.69
C VAL A 58 1.71 -2.20 8.86
N GLU A 59 0.84 -1.21 8.92
CA GLU A 59 1.03 0.09 8.29
C GLU A 59 0.76 1.19 9.32
N VAL A 60 1.71 2.09 9.48
CA VAL A 60 1.68 3.20 10.40
C VAL A 60 1.21 4.45 9.68
N LYS A 61 0.33 5.18 10.34
CA LYS A 61 -0.11 6.52 9.97
C LYS A 61 0.06 7.44 11.17
N CYS A 62 0.77 8.54 10.94
CA CYS A 62 1.04 9.59 11.91
C CYS A 62 0.36 10.88 11.44
N PRO A 63 -0.90 11.17 11.83
CA PRO A 63 -1.58 12.38 11.38
C PRO A 63 -0.84 13.61 11.92
N TRP A 64 -0.38 14.47 11.03
CA TRP A 64 0.46 15.61 11.40
C TRP A 64 -0.22 16.59 12.36
N THR A 65 -1.53 16.79 12.20
CA THR A 65 -2.33 17.78 12.94
C THR A 65 -2.44 17.49 14.44
N VAL A 66 -2.42 16.21 14.83
CA VAL A 66 -2.60 15.78 16.23
C VAL A 66 -1.37 15.05 16.78
N ARG A 67 -0.22 15.19 16.11
CA ARG A 67 0.99 14.44 16.48
C ARG A 67 1.36 14.60 17.95
N ASP A 68 1.10 15.76 18.56
CA ASP A 68 1.43 16.08 19.95
C ASP A 68 0.20 16.04 20.88
N GLY A 69 -0.97 15.64 20.35
CA GLY A 69 -2.26 15.60 21.06
C GLY A 69 -2.80 14.20 21.25
N GLN A 70 -4.08 14.09 21.61
CA GLN A 70 -4.77 12.81 21.75
C GLN A 70 -5.47 12.42 20.45
N LEU A 71 -5.66 11.13 20.22
CA LEU A 71 -6.41 10.65 19.06
C LEU A 71 -7.88 11.10 19.08
N CYS A 72 -8.44 11.34 20.26
CA CYS A 72 -9.80 11.87 20.40
C CYS A 72 -9.93 13.29 19.83
N ASP A 73 -8.85 14.08 19.78
CA ASP A 73 -8.85 15.41 19.18
C ASP A 73 -9.15 15.35 17.68
N LEU A 74 -8.78 14.24 17.01
CA LEU A 74 -9.14 14.02 15.62
C LEU A 74 -10.65 13.99 15.41
N LEU A 75 -11.47 13.58 16.39
CA LEU A 75 -12.93 13.53 16.20
C LEU A 75 -13.54 14.92 15.95
N ARG A 76 -12.84 15.98 16.36
CA ARG A 76 -13.28 17.38 16.21
C ARG A 76 -12.84 17.99 14.88
N GLU A 77 -11.94 17.34 14.16
CA GLU A 77 -11.40 17.83 12.90
C GLU A 77 -12.32 17.52 11.72
N LYS A 78 -12.55 18.49 10.83
CA LYS A 78 -13.36 18.26 9.62
C LYS A 78 -12.71 17.24 8.67
N SER A 79 -11.38 17.26 8.60
CA SER A 79 -10.57 16.32 7.80
C SER A 79 -10.21 15.04 8.57
N SER A 80 -10.94 14.73 9.64
CA SER A 80 -10.64 13.60 10.50
C SER A 80 -10.62 12.28 9.75
N CYS A 81 -9.56 11.51 9.98
CA CYS A 81 -9.41 10.14 9.51
C CYS A 81 -10.18 9.10 10.33
N VAL A 82 -10.78 9.52 11.45
CA VAL A 82 -11.46 8.64 12.41
C VAL A 82 -12.90 9.09 12.65
N SER A 83 -13.71 8.16 13.14
CA SER A 83 -15.08 8.35 13.57
C SER A 83 -15.32 7.56 14.86
N GLU A 84 -16.27 8.01 15.66
CA GLU A 84 -16.74 7.23 16.81
C GLU A 84 -17.79 6.21 16.33
N CYS A 85 -17.64 4.96 16.77
CA CYS A 85 -18.54 3.86 16.50
C CYS A 85 -18.66 3.03 17.78
N GLU A 86 -19.87 2.94 18.34
CA GLU A 86 -20.16 2.18 19.57
C GLU A 86 -19.27 2.58 20.76
N GLY A 87 -18.97 3.89 20.89
CA GLY A 87 -18.10 4.41 21.94
C GLY A 87 -16.60 4.10 21.74
N SER A 88 -16.22 3.58 20.58
CA SER A 88 -14.83 3.32 20.20
C SER A 88 -14.41 4.14 18.97
N LEU A 89 -13.16 4.54 18.93
CA LEU A 89 -12.58 5.21 17.77
C LEU A 89 -12.34 4.17 16.66
N ARG A 90 -12.75 4.49 15.44
CA ARG A 90 -12.56 3.67 14.23
C ARG A 90 -12.06 4.53 13.07
N LEU A 91 -11.19 3.98 12.22
CA LEU A 91 -10.79 4.63 10.98
C LEU A 91 -11.96 4.68 10.01
N LYS A 92 -12.18 5.83 9.39
CA LYS A 92 -13.22 6.01 8.37
C LYS A 92 -12.82 5.26 7.10
N LYS A 93 -13.67 4.34 6.64
CA LYS A 93 -13.49 3.61 5.37
C LYS A 93 -13.32 4.52 4.15
N SER A 94 -13.94 5.69 4.17
CA SER A 94 -13.84 6.70 3.11
C SER A 94 -12.54 7.51 3.14
N HIS A 95 -11.78 7.44 4.23
CA HIS A 95 -10.54 8.19 4.36
C HIS A 95 -9.37 7.42 3.74
N ARG A 96 -8.44 8.14 3.11
CA ARG A 96 -7.22 7.59 2.46
C ARG A 96 -6.29 6.76 3.36
N TYR A 97 -6.52 6.76 4.67
CA TYR A 97 -5.73 5.98 5.64
C TYR A 97 -6.30 4.58 5.88
N TYR A 98 -7.57 4.33 5.53
CA TYR A 98 -8.19 3.03 5.74
C TYR A 98 -7.68 1.96 4.76
N TYR A 99 -7.30 2.37 3.56
CA TYR A 99 -6.67 1.51 2.58
C TYR A 99 -5.54 2.27 1.87
N PRO A 100 -4.42 2.48 2.58
CA PRO A 100 -3.34 3.31 2.05
C PRO A 100 -2.61 2.58 0.91
N ASP A 101 -2.51 1.25 1.00
CA ASP A 101 -1.90 0.39 0.00
C ASP A 101 -2.73 -0.89 -0.18
N PRO A 102 -3.38 -1.08 -1.34
CA PRO A 102 -4.06 -2.32 -1.68
C PRO A 102 -3.17 -3.56 -1.61
N GLY A 103 -1.91 -3.43 -2.02
CA GLY A 103 -0.92 -4.49 -2.01
C GLY A 103 -0.65 -5.02 -0.60
N ALA A 104 -0.65 -4.15 0.42
CA ALA A 104 -0.31 -4.52 1.79
C ALA A 104 -1.32 -5.52 2.40
N THR A 105 -2.51 -5.63 1.84
CA THR A 105 -3.48 -6.69 2.21
C THR A 105 -3.35 -7.92 1.33
N VAL A 106 -3.21 -7.78 0.01
CA VAL A 106 -3.23 -8.94 -0.91
C VAL A 106 -1.89 -9.66 -1.07
N CYS A 107 -0.81 -9.13 -0.50
CA CYS A 107 0.51 -9.74 -0.56
C CYS A 107 0.77 -10.75 0.58
N VAL A 108 -0.16 -10.92 1.53
CA VAL A 108 -0.04 -11.89 2.64
C VAL A 108 -1.21 -12.89 2.62
N GLU A 109 -0.93 -14.15 2.95
CA GLU A 109 -1.83 -15.29 2.77
C GLU A 109 -3.22 -15.10 3.42
N LYS A 110 -3.27 -14.50 4.61
CA LYS A 110 -4.53 -14.28 5.35
C LYS A 110 -5.20 -12.93 5.07
N GLY A 111 -4.56 -12.07 4.28
CA GLY A 111 -5.11 -10.78 3.93
C GLY A 111 -5.37 -9.84 5.11
N VAL A 112 -4.56 -9.91 6.17
CA VAL A 112 -4.77 -9.10 7.39
C VAL A 112 -3.76 -7.95 7.43
N LEU A 113 -4.27 -6.73 7.37
CA LEU A 113 -3.54 -5.48 7.60
C LEU A 113 -3.88 -4.92 8.98
N ARG A 114 -2.85 -4.46 9.71
CA ARG A 114 -3.00 -3.73 10.96
C ARG A 114 -2.64 -2.28 10.72
N LEU A 115 -3.63 -1.41 10.79
CA LEU A 115 -3.45 0.03 10.68
C LEU A 115 -3.17 0.62 12.05
N LEU A 116 -2.00 1.23 12.20
CA LEU A 116 -1.59 1.91 13.42
C LEU A 116 -1.78 3.40 13.21
N LEU A 117 -2.67 4.00 14.00
CA LEU A 117 -2.77 5.44 14.11
C LEU A 117 -1.97 5.90 15.32
N TRP A 118 -0.94 6.70 15.08
CA TRP A 118 0.03 7.10 16.11
C TRP A 118 0.03 8.61 16.34
N THR A 119 -0.01 8.99 17.62
CA THR A 119 0.44 10.28 18.14
C THR A 119 1.62 10.05 19.07
N CYS A 120 2.36 11.09 19.44
CA CYS A 120 3.47 10.99 20.40
C CYS A 120 3.04 10.46 21.78
N THR A 121 1.73 10.37 22.05
CA THR A 121 1.15 9.95 23.34
C THR A 121 0.34 8.65 23.25
N GLU A 122 -0.28 8.36 22.11
CA GLU A 122 -1.27 7.29 21.97
C GLU A 122 -1.10 6.47 20.69
N ILE A 123 -1.50 5.21 20.79
CA ILE A 123 -1.59 4.29 19.64
C ILE A 123 -2.99 3.69 19.56
N HIS A 124 -3.56 3.74 18.37
CA HIS A 124 -4.77 3.01 18.03
C HIS A 124 -4.44 1.99 16.94
N VAL A 125 -4.88 0.75 17.15
CA VAL A 125 -4.63 -0.36 16.21
C VAL A 125 -5.96 -0.87 15.69
N GLU A 126 -6.18 -0.75 14.38
CA GLU A 126 -7.34 -1.34 13.72
C GLU A 126 -6.92 -2.50 12.82
N ARG A 127 -7.60 -3.64 12.96
CA ARG A 127 -7.41 -4.80 12.08
C ARG A 127 -8.36 -4.69 10.89
N VAL A 128 -7.79 -4.59 9.70
CA VAL A 128 -8.51 -4.56 8.42
C VAL A 128 -8.26 -5.86 7.69
N LYS A 129 -9.33 -6.56 7.30
CA LYS A 129 -9.23 -7.73 6.43
C LYS A 129 -9.34 -7.30 4.98
N ALA A 130 -8.75 -8.07 4.08
CA ALA A 130 -8.92 -7.91 2.64
C ALA A 130 -10.42 -7.93 2.31
N ASP A 131 -10.90 -6.81 1.76
CA ASP A 131 -12.27 -6.64 1.31
C ASP A 131 -12.24 -6.78 -0.22
N LYS A 132 -12.63 -7.96 -0.70
CA LYS A 132 -12.55 -8.30 -2.13
C LYS A 132 -13.40 -7.39 -2.99
N GLU A 133 -14.57 -6.96 -2.49
CA GLU A 133 -15.47 -6.08 -3.24
C GLU A 133 -14.88 -4.68 -3.36
N PHE A 134 -14.31 -4.16 -2.27
CA PHE A 134 -13.60 -2.88 -2.28
C PHE A 134 -12.35 -2.92 -3.18
N LEU A 135 -11.60 -4.02 -3.12
CA LEU A 135 -10.36 -4.20 -3.87
C LEU A 135 -10.60 -4.37 -5.37
N LEU A 136 -11.65 -5.09 -5.77
CA LEU A 136 -11.89 -5.49 -7.15
C LEU A 136 -11.69 -4.37 -8.20
N PRO A 137 -12.29 -3.17 -8.09
CA PRO A 137 -12.06 -2.11 -9.07
C PRO A 137 -10.60 -1.63 -9.12
N LEU A 138 -9.90 -1.62 -7.98
CA LEU A 138 -8.48 -1.25 -7.92
C LEU A 138 -7.62 -2.32 -8.59
N LEU A 139 -7.91 -3.60 -8.34
CA LEU A 139 -7.22 -4.73 -8.96
C LEU A 139 -7.39 -4.71 -10.48
N GLN A 140 -8.61 -4.48 -10.98
CA GLN A 140 -8.90 -4.38 -12.41
C GLN A 140 -8.17 -3.21 -13.08
N ALA A 141 -8.13 -2.05 -12.43
CA ALA A 141 -7.39 -0.90 -12.94
C ALA A 141 -5.88 -1.17 -12.98
N ALA A 142 -5.32 -1.75 -11.91
CA ALA A 142 -3.90 -2.10 -11.83
C ALA A 142 -3.52 -3.17 -12.87
N GLU A 143 -4.36 -4.19 -13.07
CA GLU A 143 -4.16 -5.21 -14.10
C GLU A 143 -4.19 -4.60 -15.50
N GLY A 144 -5.15 -3.70 -15.75
CA GLY A 144 -5.25 -2.98 -17.01
C GLY A 144 -3.99 -2.16 -17.31
N PHE A 145 -3.48 -1.43 -16.32
CA PHE A 145 -2.23 -0.68 -16.43
C PHE A 145 -1.04 -1.61 -16.67
N PHE A 146 -0.95 -2.71 -15.92
CA PHE A 146 0.12 -3.69 -16.08
C PHE A 146 0.13 -4.27 -17.49
N LYS A 147 -1.01 -4.74 -17.99
CA LYS A 147 -1.11 -5.39 -19.31
C LYS A 147 -0.96 -4.43 -20.47
N LYS A 148 -1.49 -3.22 -20.37
CA LYS A 148 -1.55 -2.26 -21.49
C LYS A 148 -0.41 -1.27 -21.52
N VAL A 149 0.26 -1.03 -20.39
CA VAL A 149 1.31 -0.02 -20.25
C VAL A 149 2.63 -0.66 -19.84
N LEU A 150 2.68 -1.30 -18.66
CA LEU A 150 3.95 -1.82 -18.12
C LEU A 150 4.50 -2.97 -18.97
N LEU A 151 3.71 -3.99 -19.29
CA LEU A 151 4.18 -5.14 -20.05
C LEU A 151 4.72 -4.76 -21.44
N PRO A 152 4.02 -3.97 -22.28
CA PRO A 152 4.56 -3.51 -23.55
C PRO A 152 5.83 -2.68 -23.41
N GLU A 153 5.93 -1.88 -22.35
CA GLU A 153 7.12 -1.09 -22.07
C GLU A 153 8.31 -1.97 -21.64
N LEU A 154 8.09 -2.90 -20.72
CA LEU A 154 9.13 -3.79 -20.19
C LEU A 154 9.68 -4.75 -21.25
N VAL A 155 8.81 -5.29 -22.11
CA VAL A 155 9.19 -6.28 -23.12
C VAL A 155 9.73 -5.62 -24.39
N CYS A 156 9.08 -4.55 -24.85
CA CYS A 156 9.33 -3.99 -26.18
C CYS A 156 9.77 -2.52 -26.17
N ARG A 157 9.87 -1.86 -25.00
CA ARG A 157 10.07 -0.41 -24.88
C ARG A 157 9.11 0.38 -25.76
N TRP A 158 7.85 -0.09 -25.81
CA TRP A 158 6.88 0.36 -26.80
C TRP A 158 6.65 1.87 -26.79
N PHE A 159 6.70 2.50 -25.61
CA PHE A 159 6.46 3.92 -25.46
C PHE A 159 7.75 4.74 -25.46
N THR A 160 8.87 4.19 -24.97
CA THR A 160 10.15 4.91 -24.86
C THR A 160 11.08 4.76 -26.06
N THR A 161 10.82 3.81 -26.97
CA THR A 161 11.62 3.69 -28.19
C THR A 161 11.34 4.87 -29.11
N GLU A 162 12.37 5.66 -29.41
CA GLU A 162 12.26 6.68 -30.45
C GLU A 162 11.94 6.02 -31.78
N LYS A 163 10.80 6.39 -32.38
CA LYS A 163 10.50 6.03 -33.75
C LYS A 163 11.50 6.77 -34.64
N LYS A 164 12.56 6.09 -35.09
CA LYS A 164 13.40 6.62 -36.18
C LYS A 164 12.45 7.01 -37.32
N PRO A 165 12.49 8.26 -37.83
CA PRO A 165 11.67 8.61 -38.98
C PRO A 165 12.04 7.64 -40.10
N ALA A 166 11.03 7.01 -40.69
CA ALA A 166 11.25 6.13 -41.84
C ALA A 166 11.99 6.92 -42.90
N SER A 167 13.24 6.56 -43.18
CA SER A 167 13.99 7.14 -44.28
C SER A 167 13.26 6.77 -45.57
N CYS A 168 12.51 7.71 -46.12
CA CYS A 168 11.86 7.57 -47.41
C CYS A 168 12.96 7.59 -48.49
N SER A 169 13.50 6.42 -48.84
CA SER A 169 14.29 6.28 -50.06
C SER A 169 13.32 6.31 -51.24
N LYS A 170 13.21 7.47 -51.91
CA LYS A 170 12.53 7.56 -53.21
C LYS A 170 13.20 6.57 -54.18
N PRO A 171 12.44 5.80 -54.97
CA PRO A 171 13.02 5.00 -56.03
C PRO A 171 13.63 5.93 -57.08
N ALA A 172 14.85 5.63 -57.53
CA ALA A 172 15.48 6.32 -58.66
C ALA A 172 14.73 5.93 -59.94
N GLU A 173 14.04 6.89 -60.56
CA GLU A 173 13.53 6.76 -61.92
C GLU A 173 14.71 6.71 -62.89
N HIS A 174 15.02 5.51 -63.39
CA HIS A 174 15.93 5.35 -64.51
C HIS A 174 15.19 5.69 -65.81
N ILE A 175 15.41 6.91 -66.30
CA ILE A 175 15.21 7.27 -67.71
C ILE A 175 16.15 6.40 -68.54
N ARG A 176 15.60 5.59 -69.46
CA ARG A 176 16.32 5.13 -70.65
C ARG A 176 15.43 5.36 -71.87
N SER A 177 15.82 6.35 -72.67
CA SER A 177 15.42 6.47 -74.06
C SER A 177 16.18 5.42 -74.90
N CYS A 178 15.44 4.67 -75.71
CA CYS A 178 15.83 4.29 -77.06
C CYS A 178 14.57 4.35 -77.91
#